data_AF-A0A1A6C5R3-F1
#
_entry.id   AF-A0A1A6C5R3-F1
#
_cell.length_a   1.000
_cell.length_b   1.000
_cell.length_c   1.000
_cell.angle_alpha   90.00
_cell.angle_beta   90.00
_cell.angle_gamma   90.00
#
_symmetry.space_group_name_H-M   'P 1'
#
loop_
_entity.id
_entity.type
_entity.pdbx_description
1 polymer ?
#
loop_
_entity_poly.entity_id
_entity_poly.type
_entity_poly.pdbx_seq_one_letter_code
_entity_poly.pdbx_strand_id
1 'polypeptide(L)'
;MSRVSAARRGRFARLGAVMAIAVVAGLGATSSAHAAAGPLAQAIADGKHMFIHDTFGGRGMTCESCHRAAGMGPTVVHGRHFPSLANAAAIFPRYNPRAHKVITLEDQIRGCVARGLGGKPPAGGSKAMADMVAYLTSLSQGKPIAMGAKPR
;
A
#
# COMPACT_ATOMS: atom_id res chain seq x y z
N MET A 1 71.08 -8.88 -61.28
CA MET A 1 69.94 -9.74 -60.91
C MET A 1 69.10 -9.02 -59.86
N SER A 2 67.76 -9.07 -59.99
CA SER A 2 66.72 -8.42 -59.15
C SER A 2 66.63 -6.89 -59.18
N ARG A 3 65.78 -6.28 -60.02
CA ARG A 3 64.30 -6.05 -59.91
C ARG A 3 63.96 -4.88 -58.96
N VAL A 4 63.74 -3.67 -59.51
CA VAL A 4 62.44 -3.08 -59.98
C VAL A 4 61.64 -2.44 -58.83
N SER A 5 61.44 -1.12 -58.94
CA SER A 5 60.55 -0.25 -58.15
C SER A 5 60.19 0.92 -59.09
N ALA A 6 59.00 1.50 -59.19
CA ALA A 6 57.66 1.20 -58.73
C ALA A 6 56.71 1.88 -59.74
N ALA A 7 55.57 1.25 -60.06
CA ALA A 7 54.57 1.83 -60.96
C ALA A 7 53.34 2.35 -60.20
N ARG A 8 52.76 3.41 -60.77
CA ARG A 8 51.80 4.36 -60.20
C ARG A 8 50.38 3.82 -59.99
N ARG A 9 49.76 4.40 -58.95
CA ARG A 9 48.39 4.98 -58.83
C ARG A 9 47.22 4.26 -59.53
N GLY A 10 46.19 3.99 -58.73
CA GLY A 10 44.81 3.92 -59.20
C GLY A 10 43.84 4.01 -58.02
N ARG A 11 43.18 5.17 -57.86
CA ARG A 11 42.08 5.37 -56.91
C ARG A 11 40.84 4.68 -57.51
N PHE A 12 40.21 3.80 -56.75
CA PHE A 12 38.86 3.33 -57.06
C PHE A 12 37.96 3.59 -55.84
N ALA A 13 37.03 4.51 -56.05
CA ALA A 13 35.89 4.76 -55.19
C ALA A 13 35.05 3.49 -55.09
N ARG A 14 34.66 3.11 -53.88
CA ARG A 14 33.59 2.13 -53.65
C ARG A 14 32.53 2.78 -52.81
N LEU A 15 31.36 2.91 -53.43
CA LEU A 15 30.09 3.38 -52.91
C LEU A 15 29.85 2.88 -51.48
N GLY A 16 29.58 3.80 -50.57
CA GLY A 16 29.10 3.49 -49.23
C GLY A 16 27.71 2.88 -49.30
N ALA A 17 27.56 1.66 -48.79
CA ALA A 17 26.27 1.03 -48.58
C ALA A 17 25.49 1.79 -47.49
N VAL A 18 24.31 2.27 -47.85
CA VAL A 18 23.34 2.87 -46.94
C VAL A 18 22.78 1.75 -46.06
N MET A 19 23.25 1.65 -44.81
CA MET A 19 22.66 0.81 -43.78
C MET A 19 21.35 1.46 -43.33
N ALA A 20 20.23 0.96 -43.82
CA ALA A 20 18.92 1.31 -43.30
C ALA A 20 18.79 0.75 -41.87
N ILE A 21 18.99 1.61 -40.88
CA ILE A 21 18.66 1.30 -39.48
C ILE A 21 17.14 1.35 -39.37
N ALA A 22 16.50 0.17 -39.41
CA ALA A 22 15.12 0.03 -38.99
C ALA A 22 15.06 0.28 -37.47
N VAL A 23 14.68 1.51 -37.08
CA VAL A 23 14.30 1.81 -35.70
C VAL A 23 12.97 1.09 -35.46
N VAL A 24 13.04 -0.12 -34.91
CA VAL A 24 11.87 -0.79 -34.37
C VAL A 24 11.47 -0.01 -33.12
N ALA A 25 10.43 0.81 -33.26
CA ALA A 25 9.76 1.45 -32.13
C ALA A 25 9.17 0.36 -31.23
N GLY A 26 10.00 -0.15 -30.32
CA GLY A 26 9.54 -0.95 -29.19
C GLY A 26 8.75 -0.03 -28.27
N LEU A 27 7.42 -0.04 -28.39
CA LEU A 27 6.51 0.37 -27.34
C LEU A 27 6.73 -0.58 -26.15
N GLY A 28 7.78 -0.31 -25.37
CA GLY A 28 7.97 -0.89 -24.06
C GLY A 28 6.90 -0.33 -23.14
N ALA A 29 5.81 -1.08 -23.01
CA ALA A 29 4.75 -0.83 -22.06
C ALA A 29 5.33 -0.57 -20.67
N THR A 30 5.26 0.67 -20.20
CA THR A 30 5.51 1.06 -18.81
C THR A 30 4.33 0.63 -17.91
N SER A 31 3.99 -0.66 -17.94
CA SER A 31 2.84 -1.20 -17.21
C SER A 31 3.23 -2.49 -16.50
N SER A 32 4.11 -2.44 -15.51
CA SER A 32 4.41 -3.64 -14.68
C SER A 32 4.92 -3.34 -13.27
N ALA A 33 4.53 -2.21 -12.65
CA ALA A 33 4.65 -2.07 -11.20
C ALA A 33 3.37 -2.50 -10.46
N HIS A 34 2.25 -2.67 -11.19
CA HIS A 34 0.95 -3.10 -10.66
C HIS A 34 0.57 -4.55 -11.00
N ALA A 35 1.38 -5.26 -11.79
CA ALA A 35 1.31 -6.71 -11.92
C ALA A 35 2.38 -7.29 -10.98
N ALA A 36 2.12 -8.01 -9.89
CA ALA A 36 0.90 -8.62 -9.40
C ALA A 36 1.01 -8.73 -7.88
N ALA A 37 0.40 -7.80 -7.15
CA ALA A 37 0.06 -8.05 -5.77
C ALA A 37 -1.27 -8.83 -5.81
N GLY A 38 -1.29 -10.08 -5.32
CA GLY A 38 -2.51 -10.91 -5.37
C GLY A 38 -3.70 -10.25 -4.66
N PRO A 39 -4.93 -10.80 -4.77
CA PRO A 39 -6.15 -10.16 -4.24
C PRO A 39 -6.05 -9.67 -2.78
N LEU A 40 -5.32 -10.40 -1.92
CA LEU A 40 -5.07 -9.98 -0.54
C LEU A 40 -4.23 -8.69 -0.44
N ALA A 41 -3.19 -8.57 -1.26
CA ALA A 41 -2.33 -7.39 -1.25
C ALA A 41 -3.08 -6.15 -1.78
N GLN A 42 -4.00 -6.33 -2.75
CA GLN A 42 -4.91 -5.27 -3.15
C GLN A 42 -5.84 -4.84 -2.00
N ALA A 43 -6.44 -5.79 -1.29
CA ALA A 43 -7.30 -5.48 -0.14
C ALA A 43 -6.55 -4.71 0.96
N ILE A 44 -5.28 -5.07 1.21
CA ILE A 44 -4.41 -4.33 2.14
C ILE A 44 -4.14 -2.91 1.65
N ALA A 45 -3.89 -2.73 0.34
CA ALA A 45 -3.66 -1.42 -0.25
C ALA A 45 -4.92 -0.53 -0.22
N ASP A 46 -6.07 -1.07 -0.62
CA ASP A 46 -7.38 -0.41 -0.55
C ASP A 46 -7.70 -0.01 0.89
N GLY A 47 -7.44 -0.92 1.83
CA GLY A 47 -7.58 -0.65 3.25
C GLY A 47 -6.67 0.48 3.71
N LYS A 48 -5.38 0.42 3.41
CA LYS A 48 -4.42 1.49 3.76
C LYS A 48 -4.85 2.84 3.19
N HIS A 49 -5.36 2.87 1.96
CA HIS A 49 -5.87 4.09 1.34
C HIS A 49 -7.03 4.68 2.14
N MET A 50 -8.04 3.86 2.49
CA MET A 50 -9.14 4.30 3.33
C MET A 50 -8.67 4.80 4.71
N PHE A 51 -7.71 4.11 5.32
CA PHE A 51 -7.16 4.52 6.62
C PHE A 51 -6.57 5.93 6.58
N ILE A 52 -5.80 6.23 5.53
CA ILE A 52 -5.04 7.49 5.44
C ILE A 52 -5.93 8.63 4.95
N HIS A 53 -6.82 8.36 3.99
CA HIS A 53 -7.47 9.40 3.19
C HIS A 53 -8.99 9.47 3.33
N ASP A 54 -9.67 8.39 3.73
CA ASP A 54 -11.13 8.40 3.78
C ASP A 54 -11.65 9.08 5.05
N THR A 55 -12.57 10.01 4.84
CA THR A 55 -13.28 10.73 5.92
C THR A 55 -14.57 10.03 6.32
N PHE A 56 -15.01 9.06 5.53
CA PHE A 56 -16.29 8.35 5.67
C PHE A 56 -17.50 9.30 5.73
N GLY A 57 -17.40 10.46 5.06
CA GLY A 57 -18.42 11.51 5.10
C GLY A 57 -18.51 12.25 6.44
N GLY A 58 -17.48 12.14 7.29
CA GLY A 58 -17.41 12.80 8.59
C GLY A 58 -16.85 14.22 8.51
N ARG A 59 -16.24 14.67 9.62
CA ARG A 59 -15.83 16.08 9.82
C ARG A 59 -14.46 16.43 9.22
N GLY A 60 -14.10 15.84 8.08
CA GLY A 60 -12.80 16.05 7.43
C GLY A 60 -11.61 15.37 8.13
N MET A 61 -11.86 14.48 9.11
CA MET A 61 -10.83 13.67 9.77
C MET A 61 -10.78 12.27 9.17
N THR A 62 -9.58 11.69 9.15
CA THR A 62 -9.30 10.31 8.74
C THR A 62 -8.78 9.49 9.92
N CYS A 63 -8.61 8.18 9.78
CA CYS A 63 -8.01 7.36 10.83
C CYS A 63 -6.60 7.85 11.19
N GLU A 64 -5.81 8.22 10.18
CA GLU A 64 -4.47 8.80 10.30
C GLU A 64 -4.44 10.11 11.11
N SER A 65 -5.55 10.85 11.16
CA SER A 65 -5.63 12.10 11.95
C SER A 65 -5.35 11.86 13.44
N CYS A 66 -5.69 10.67 13.96
CA CYS A 66 -5.36 10.24 15.32
C CYS A 66 -4.28 9.13 15.33
N HIS A 67 -4.43 8.09 14.53
CA HIS A 67 -3.51 6.95 14.46
C HIS A 67 -2.42 7.16 13.41
N ARG A 68 -1.52 8.12 13.65
CA ARG A 68 -0.49 8.55 12.68
C ARG A 68 0.52 7.45 12.34
N ALA A 69 1.36 7.74 11.35
CA ALA A 69 2.36 6.83 10.80
C ALA A 69 1.72 5.52 10.32
N ALA A 70 0.58 5.65 9.65
CA ALA A 70 -0.22 4.52 9.16
C ALA A 70 -0.63 3.56 10.29
N GLY A 71 -0.77 4.07 11.52
CA GLY A 71 -1.12 3.29 12.70
C GLY A 71 0.05 2.59 13.40
N MET A 72 1.30 2.82 13.00
CA MET A 72 2.45 2.07 13.55
C MET A 72 3.00 2.65 14.87
N GLY A 73 2.65 3.87 15.26
CA GLY A 73 3.17 4.50 16.48
C GLY A 73 2.06 4.97 17.43
N PRO A 74 2.33 5.01 18.75
CA PRO A 74 1.46 5.71 19.67
C PRO A 74 1.49 7.22 19.39
N THR A 75 0.36 7.89 19.60
CA THR A 75 0.25 9.34 19.41
C THR A 75 -0.49 10.00 20.57
N VAL A 76 -0.38 11.33 20.64
CA VAL A 76 -1.22 12.16 21.50
C VAL A 76 -1.86 13.24 20.65
N VAL A 77 -3.19 13.29 20.64
CA VAL A 77 -3.96 14.28 19.88
C VAL A 77 -4.99 14.91 20.81
N HIS A 78 -4.91 16.25 20.97
CA HIS A 78 -5.74 17.01 21.91
C HIS A 78 -5.72 16.44 23.35
N GLY A 79 -4.53 16.08 23.84
CA GLY A 79 -4.36 15.51 25.19
C GLY A 79 -4.86 14.08 25.36
N ARG A 80 -5.33 13.41 24.29
CA ARG A 80 -5.77 12.01 24.32
C ARG A 80 -4.71 11.11 23.70
N HIS A 81 -4.37 10.03 24.41
CA HIS A 81 -3.46 9.01 23.93
C HIS A 81 -4.18 8.04 22.97
N PHE A 82 -3.55 7.78 21.82
CA PHE A 82 -3.95 6.74 20.89
C PHE A 82 -2.82 5.72 20.80
N PRO A 83 -3.07 4.44 21.11
CA PRO A 83 -2.04 3.40 21.01
C PRO A 83 -1.68 3.12 19.55
N SER A 84 -0.53 2.48 19.36
CA SER A 84 -0.17 1.83 18.11
C SER A 84 -1.22 0.77 17.77
N LEU A 85 -1.53 0.66 16.48
CA LEU A 85 -2.41 -0.38 15.93
C LEU A 85 -1.63 -1.63 15.54
N ALA A 86 -0.30 -1.65 15.78
CA ALA A 86 0.56 -2.75 15.38
C ALA A 86 0.10 -4.11 15.92
N ASN A 87 -0.57 -4.20 17.07
CA ASN A 87 -1.10 -5.46 17.58
C ASN A 87 -2.63 -5.59 17.51
N ALA A 88 -3.31 -4.71 16.77
CA ALA A 88 -4.77 -4.65 16.78
C ALA A 88 -5.39 -6.03 16.47
N ALA A 89 -5.07 -6.66 15.35
CA ALA A 89 -5.69 -7.94 15.00
C ALA A 89 -5.30 -9.10 15.93
N ALA A 90 -4.18 -9.00 16.66
CA ALA A 90 -3.75 -10.04 17.60
C ALA A 90 -4.54 -10.03 18.92
N ILE A 91 -5.17 -8.91 19.29
CA ILE A 91 -5.82 -8.73 20.59
C ILE A 91 -7.35 -8.71 20.54
N PHE A 92 -7.95 -8.69 19.34
CA PHE A 92 -9.39 -8.84 19.14
C PHE A 92 -9.76 -10.30 18.80
N PRO A 93 -10.98 -10.77 19.11
CA PRO A 93 -12.04 -10.09 19.86
C PRO A 93 -11.64 -9.81 21.31
N ARG A 94 -12.29 -8.83 21.94
CA ARG A 94 -12.01 -8.51 23.36
C ARG A 94 -13.23 -7.94 24.05
N TYR A 95 -13.28 -8.08 25.37
CA TYR A 95 -14.27 -7.41 26.19
C TYR A 95 -14.05 -5.89 26.14
N ASN A 96 -15.12 -5.14 25.83
CA ASN A 96 -15.13 -3.69 25.92
C ASN A 96 -15.93 -3.27 27.16
N PRO A 97 -15.27 -2.73 28.21
CA PRO A 97 -15.94 -2.31 29.44
C PRO A 97 -16.99 -1.22 29.22
N ARG A 98 -16.80 -0.31 28.26
CA ARG A 98 -17.75 0.78 27.99
C ARG A 98 -19.02 0.28 27.29
N ALA A 99 -18.92 -0.81 26.52
CA ALA A 99 -20.04 -1.39 25.79
C ALA A 99 -20.63 -2.62 26.50
N HIS A 100 -20.05 -3.03 27.63
CA HIS A 100 -20.41 -4.22 28.40
C HIS A 100 -20.56 -5.52 27.57
N LYS A 101 -19.74 -5.67 26.52
CA LYS A 101 -19.79 -6.84 25.63
C LYS A 101 -18.44 -7.14 24.99
N VAL A 102 -18.30 -8.35 24.46
CA VAL A 102 -17.20 -8.69 23.54
C VAL A 102 -17.42 -7.95 22.22
N ILE A 103 -16.36 -7.34 21.69
CA ILE A 103 -16.36 -6.67 20.39
C ILE A 103 -15.31 -7.27 19.47
N THR A 104 -15.60 -7.28 18.18
CA THR A 104 -14.67 -7.67 17.12
C THR A 104 -13.77 -6.49 16.71
N LEU A 105 -12.77 -6.75 15.87
CA LEU A 105 -12.01 -5.67 15.22
C LEU A 105 -12.92 -4.80 14.34
N GLU A 106 -13.87 -5.40 13.62
CA GLU A 106 -14.87 -4.67 12.82
C GLU A 106 -15.72 -3.72 13.67
N ASP A 107 -16.21 -4.19 14.83
CA ASP A 107 -16.97 -3.34 15.76
C ASP A 107 -16.16 -2.13 16.24
N GLN A 108 -14.85 -2.33 16.47
CA GLN A 108 -13.95 -1.25 16.85
C GLN A 108 -13.76 -0.25 15.70
N ILE A 109 -13.55 -0.72 14.46
CA ILE A 109 -13.45 0.13 13.26
C ILE A 109 -14.73 0.96 13.12
N ARG A 110 -15.90 0.31 13.16
CA ARG A 110 -17.21 0.97 13.04
C ARG A 110 -17.40 2.02 14.13
N GLY A 111 -17.00 1.70 15.37
CA GLY A 111 -17.05 2.62 16.50
C GLY A 111 -16.13 3.84 16.32
N CYS A 112 -14.93 3.65 15.77
CA CYS A 112 -13.99 4.73 15.46
C CYS A 112 -14.53 5.64 14.37
N VAL A 113 -15.06 5.09 13.28
CA VAL A 113 -15.64 5.90 12.19
C VAL A 113 -16.84 6.70 12.70
N ALA A 114 -17.79 6.04 13.37
CA ALA A 114 -19.03 6.69 13.82
C ALA A 114 -18.81 7.77 14.89
N ARG A 115 -17.94 7.52 15.88
CA ARG A 115 -17.77 8.43 17.03
C ARG A 115 -16.47 9.24 16.99
N GLY A 116 -15.40 8.67 16.44
CA GLY A 116 -14.11 9.32 16.30
C GLY A 116 -14.13 10.30 15.14
N LEU A 117 -14.43 9.80 13.94
CA LEU A 117 -14.46 10.62 12.72
C LEU A 117 -15.77 11.39 12.56
N GLY A 118 -16.86 10.87 13.13
CA GLY A 118 -18.22 11.41 12.95
C GLY A 118 -18.79 11.08 11.57
N GLY A 119 -18.31 9.99 10.94
CA GLY A 119 -18.72 9.54 9.61
C GLY A 119 -19.64 8.33 9.64
N LYS A 120 -19.99 7.82 8.45
CA LYS A 120 -20.78 6.59 8.27
C LYS A 120 -19.85 5.38 8.11
N PRO A 121 -19.84 4.43 9.06
CA PRO A 121 -18.95 3.28 8.96
C PRO A 121 -19.32 2.37 7.77
N PRO A 122 -18.34 1.67 7.17
CA PRO A 122 -18.66 0.61 6.22
C PRO A 122 -19.56 -0.44 6.86
N ALA A 123 -20.46 -1.03 6.07
CA ALA A 123 -21.34 -2.08 6.55
C ALA A 123 -20.53 -3.33 6.94
N GLY A 124 -20.97 -4.05 7.97
CA GLY A 124 -20.34 -5.33 8.34
C GLY A 124 -20.38 -6.31 7.16
N GLY A 125 -19.29 -7.05 6.96
CA GLY A 125 -19.14 -7.98 5.83
C GLY A 125 -19.04 -7.33 4.43
N SER A 126 -19.08 -5.99 4.32
CA SER A 126 -18.86 -5.31 3.03
C SER A 126 -17.41 -5.43 2.57
N LYS A 127 -17.17 -5.30 1.26
CA LYS A 127 -15.79 -5.26 0.71
C LYS A 127 -14.93 -4.22 1.43
N ALA A 128 -15.45 -3.00 1.63
CA ALA A 128 -14.72 -1.94 2.33
C ALA A 128 -14.37 -2.30 3.78
N MET A 129 -15.25 -3.01 4.50
CA MET A 129 -14.90 -3.51 5.83
C MET A 129 -13.83 -4.61 5.76
N ALA A 130 -13.95 -5.54 4.81
CA ALA A 130 -12.95 -6.60 4.61
C ALA A 130 -11.56 -6.03 4.28
N ASP A 131 -11.48 -5.04 3.39
CA ASP A 131 -10.24 -4.33 3.05
C ASP A 131 -9.65 -3.63 4.29
N MET A 132 -10.51 -3.02 5.13
CA MET A 132 -10.05 -2.40 6.37
C MET A 132 -9.49 -3.38 7.39
N VAL A 133 -10.18 -4.50 7.57
CA VAL A 133 -9.70 -5.58 8.43
C VAL A 133 -8.41 -6.17 7.88
N ALA A 134 -8.29 -6.36 6.56
CA ALA A 134 -7.08 -6.85 5.91
C ALA A 134 -5.89 -5.92 6.20
N TYR A 135 -6.07 -4.61 6.04
CA TYR A 135 -5.04 -3.64 6.37
C TYR A 135 -4.61 -3.70 7.84
N LEU A 136 -5.54 -3.60 8.79
CA LEU A 136 -5.18 -3.64 10.22
C LEU A 136 -4.60 -4.99 10.66
N THR A 137 -5.01 -6.08 10.01
CA THR A 137 -4.43 -7.41 10.22
C THR A 137 -3.00 -7.48 9.71
N SER A 138 -2.70 -6.84 8.57
CA SER A 138 -1.34 -6.77 8.04
C SER A 138 -0.35 -6.11 9.02
N LEU A 139 -0.80 -5.10 9.78
CA LEU A 139 0.03 -4.44 10.80
C LEU A 139 0.43 -5.38 11.94
N SER A 140 -0.34 -6.45 12.16
CA SER A 140 -0.13 -7.45 13.22
C SER A 140 0.62 -8.71 12.76
N GLN A 141 1.08 -8.77 11.51
CA GLN A 141 1.82 -9.93 11.00
C GLN A 141 3.02 -10.29 11.90
N GLY A 142 3.20 -11.59 12.13
CA GLY A 142 4.26 -12.14 12.97
C GLY A 142 4.05 -11.99 14.48
N LYS A 143 2.97 -11.36 14.94
CA LYS A 143 2.66 -11.26 16.38
C LYS A 143 1.85 -12.47 16.85
N PRO A 144 2.12 -13.01 18.05
CA PRO A 144 1.30 -14.08 18.61
C PRO A 144 -0.12 -13.57 18.89
N ILE A 145 -1.12 -14.41 18.68
CA ILE A 145 -2.49 -14.12 19.11
C ILE A 145 -2.48 -14.01 20.64
N ALA A 146 -3.00 -12.88 21.13
CA ALA A 146 -3.03 -12.51 22.54
C ALA A 146 -4.39 -11.86 22.85
N MET A 147 -5.46 -12.64 22.65
CA MET A 147 -6.84 -12.18 22.78
C MET A 147 -7.10 -11.52 24.14
N GLY A 148 -7.67 -10.31 24.14
CA GLY A 148 -7.93 -9.55 25.37
C GLY A 148 -6.74 -8.76 25.94
N ALA A 149 -5.55 -8.86 25.36
CA ALA A 149 -4.40 -8.08 25.79
C ALA A 149 -4.56 -6.57 25.54
N LYS A 150 -3.68 -5.77 26.16
CA LYS A 150 -3.66 -4.31 25.98
C LYS A 150 -3.12 -3.92 24.59
N PRO A 151 -3.60 -2.82 24.00
CA PRO A 151 -2.97 -2.21 22.82
C PRO A 151 -1.54 -1.76 23.14
N ARG A 152 -0.66 -1.73 22.13
CA ARG A 152 0.75 -1.32 22.27
C ARG A 152 0.96 0.18 22.13
#